data_AF-A0A956ZLT9-F1
#
_entry.id   AF-A0A956ZLT9-F1
#
_cell.length_a   1.000
_cell.length_b   1.000
_cell.length_c   1.000
_cell.angle_alpha   90.00
_cell.angle_beta   90.00
_cell.angle_gamma   90.00
#
_symmetry.space_group_name_H-M   'P 1'
#
loop_
_entity.id
_entity.type
_entity.pdbx_description
1 polymer ?
#
loop_
_entity_poly.entity_id
_entity_poly.type
_entity_poly.pdbx_seq_one_letter_code
_entity_poly.pdbx_strand_id
1 'polypeptide(L)' 'AIADSPDDGVLNPMGEVWGYPNLYVADGSAVPRAIGPNPSLTISALAERTAEHITRSSKR' A
#
# COMPACT_ATOMS: atom_id res chain seq x y z
N ALA A 1 7.20 -4.11 -0.40
CA ALA A 1 6.83 -2.85 0.25
C ALA A 1 6.59 -1.75 -0.79
N ILE A 2 5.97 -0.65 -0.39
CA ILE A 2 5.65 0.51 -1.25
C ILE A 2 6.92 1.21 -1.74
N ALA A 3 6.95 1.54 -3.03
CA ALA A 3 8.02 2.30 -3.67
C ALA A 3 7.49 3.16 -4.83
N ASP A 4 8.35 4.05 -5.34
CA ASP A 4 8.04 4.91 -6.49
C ASP A 4 8.26 4.18 -7.84
N SER A 5 8.97 3.04 -7.84
CA SER A 5 9.27 2.23 -9.01
C SER A 5 9.11 0.72 -8.71
N PRO A 6 8.88 -0.13 -9.73
CA PRO A 6 8.87 -1.58 -9.57
C PRO A 6 10.26 -2.19 -9.29
N ASP A 7 11.34 -1.46 -9.59
CA ASP A 7 12.71 -1.91 -9.33
C ASP A 7 13.07 -1.80 -7.84
N ASP A 8 12.41 -0.88 -7.12
CA ASP A 8 12.66 -0.58 -5.71
C ASP A 8 11.62 -1.19 -4.76
N GLY A 9 10.53 -1.75 -5.28
CA GLY A 9 9.45 -2.31 -4.47
C GLY A 9 8.34 -2.98 -5.27
N VAL A 10 7.51 -3.74 -4.55
CA VAL A 10 6.44 -4.57 -5.14
C VAL A 10 5.14 -3.79 -5.31
N LEU A 11 4.94 -2.75 -4.50
CA LEU A 11 3.70 -1.97 -4.48
C LEU A 11 3.97 -0.54 -4.93
N ASN A 12 3.03 0.03 -5.66
CA ASN A 12 3.01 1.45 -5.96
C ASN A 12 2.61 2.27 -4.71
N PRO A 13 2.66 3.62 -4.76
CA PRO A 13 2.31 4.47 -3.64
C PRO A 13 0.88 4.26 -3.08
N MET A 14 -0.04 3.71 -3.87
CA MET A 14 -1.42 3.44 -3.47
C MET A 14 -1.63 2.02 -2.91
N GLY A 15 -0.57 1.20 -2.80
CA GLY A 15 -0.65 -0.17 -2.28
C GLY A 15 -1.05 -1.21 -3.33
N GLU A 16 -1.12 -0.83 -4.62
CA GLU A 16 -1.41 -1.75 -5.73
C GLU A 16 -0.11 -2.42 -6.22
N VAL A 17 -0.20 -3.70 -6.59
CA VAL A 17 0.94 -4.47 -7.10
C VAL A 17 1.25 -4.05 -8.55
N TRP A 18 2.51 -3.72 -8.81
CA TRP A 18 2.95 -3.35 -10.15
C TRP A 18 2.66 -4.47 -11.17
N GLY A 19 2.03 -4.13 -12.29
CA GLY A 19 1.71 -5.09 -13.36
C GLY A 19 0.50 -5.99 -13.10
N TYR A 20 -0.17 -5.86 -11.95
CA TYR A 20 -1.37 -6.63 -11.60
C TYR A 20 -2.53 -5.68 -11.27
N PRO A 21 -3.35 -5.29 -12.26
CA PRO A 21 -4.45 -4.37 -12.04
C PRO A 21 -5.45 -4.88 -11.00
N ASN A 22 -5.87 -4.01 -10.10
CA ASN A 22 -6.81 -4.28 -9.01
C ASN A 22 -6.33 -5.30 -7.96
N LEU A 23 -5.03 -5.59 -7.89
CA LEU A 23 -4.43 -6.39 -6.83
C LEU A 23 -3.73 -5.48 -5.82
N TYR A 24 -4.17 -5.52 -4.55
CA TYR A 24 -3.67 -4.62 -3.50
C TYR A 24 -3.16 -5.39 -2.28
N VAL A 25 -2.24 -4.77 -1.55
CA VAL A 25 -1.74 -5.26 -0.25
C VAL A 25 -1.87 -4.16 0.80
N ALA A 26 -2.57 -4.45 1.90
CA ALA A 26 -2.90 -3.49 2.96
C ALA A 26 -2.55 -4.04 4.35
N ASP A 27 -1.31 -4.50 4.53
CA ASP A 27 -0.79 -5.06 5.77
C ASP A 27 0.62 -4.52 6.10
N GLY A 28 1.30 -5.14 7.08
CA GLY A 28 2.65 -4.75 7.49
C GLY A 28 3.73 -4.87 6.39
N SER A 29 3.54 -5.71 5.37
CA SER A 29 4.48 -5.86 4.26
C SER A 29 4.50 -4.65 3.31
N ALA A 30 3.46 -3.81 3.37
CA ALA A 30 3.39 -2.58 2.60
C ALA A 30 4.33 -1.49 3.13
N VAL A 31 4.73 -1.55 4.41
CA VAL A 31 5.60 -0.56 5.05
C VAL A 31 7.02 -0.62 4.43
N PRO A 32 7.53 0.48 3.83
CA PRO A 32 8.82 0.48 3.10
C PRO A 32 10.03 0.07 3.94
N ARG A 33 10.04 0.42 5.22
CA ARG A 33 11.14 0.14 6.15
C ARG A 33 10.59 -0.08 7.56
N ALA A 34 11.36 -0.76 8.40
CA ALA A 34 11.02 -0.89 9.80
C ALA A 34 10.89 0.50 10.47
N ILE A 35 9.76 0.73 11.14
CA ILE A 35 9.39 2.00 11.78
C ILE A 35 9.46 1.95 13.31
N GLY A 36 10.06 0.89 13.87
CA GLY A 36 10.16 0.68 15.30
C GLY A 36 9.02 -0.17 15.89
N PRO A 37 8.94 -0.27 17.22
CA PRO A 37 7.94 -1.10 17.90
C PRO A 37 6.53 -0.53 17.75
N ASN A 38 5.53 -1.41 17.73
CA ASN A 38 4.10 -1.09 17.61
C ASN A 38 3.69 -0.38 16.31
N PRO A 39 3.89 -0.98 15.13
CA PRO A 39 3.58 -0.36 13.83
C PRO A 39 2.07 -0.28 13.50
N SER A 40 1.18 -0.66 14.42
CA SER A 40 -0.24 -0.87 14.16
C SER A 40 -0.93 0.34 13.53
N LEU A 41 -0.73 1.54 14.11
CA LEU A 41 -1.36 2.76 13.59
C LEU A 41 -0.84 3.16 12.21
N THR A 42 0.43 2.90 11.90
CA THR A 42 0.97 3.15 10.56
C THR A 42 0.42 2.16 9.55
N ILE A 43 0.27 0.89 9.92
CA ILE A 43 -0.38 -0.12 9.08
C ILE A 43 -1.84 0.28 8.81
N SER A 44 -2.59 0.67 9.85
CA SER A 44 -3.97 1.16 9.71
C SER A 44 -4.04 2.37 8.77
N ALA A 45 -3.16 3.37 8.94
CA ALA A 45 -3.16 4.55 8.09
C ALA A 45 -2.90 4.22 6.61
N LEU A 46 -1.96 3.30 6.32
CA LEU A 46 -1.69 2.85 4.95
C LEU A 46 -2.85 2.04 4.37
N ALA A 47 -3.46 1.17 5.18
CA ALA A 47 -4.63 0.39 4.79
C ALA A 47 -5.84 1.29 4.47
N GLU A 48 -6.11 2.30 5.32
CA GLU A 48 -7.17 3.28 5.10
C GLU A 48 -6.96 4.09 3.82
N ARG A 49 -5.72 4.55 3.57
CA ARG A 49 -5.36 5.24 2.31
C ARG A 49 -5.62 4.36 1.09
N THR A 50 -5.25 3.09 1.16
CA THR A 50 -5.47 2.10 0.09
C THR A 50 -6.97 1.90 -0.15
N ALA A 51 -7.76 1.73 0.91
CA ALA A 51 -9.21 1.59 0.82
C ALA A 51 -9.89 2.83 0.22
N GLU A 52 -9.43 4.03 0.60
CA GLU A 52 -9.92 5.29 0.02
C GLU A 52 -9.65 5.35 -1.49
N HIS A 53 -8.44 4.96 -1.92
CA HIS A 53 -8.09 4.87 -3.34
C HIS A 53 -9.02 3.91 -4.10
N ILE A 54 -9.20 2.69 -3.60
CA ILE A 54 -10.07 1.67 -4.21
C ILE A 54 -11.50 2.21 -4.34
N THR A 55 -12.04 2.81 -3.28
CA THR A 55 -13.41 3.33 -3.25
C THR A 55 -13.61 4.49 -4.22
N ARG A 56 -12.60 5.34 -4.40
CA ARG A 56 -12.65 6.48 -5.34
C ARG A 56 -12.53 6.01 -6.79
N SER A 57 -11.69 5.01 -7.06
CA SER A 57 -11.50 4.42 -8.38
C SER A 57 -12.72 3.61 -8.83
N SER A 58 -13.42 2.93 -7.91
CA SER A 58 -14.63 2.15 -8.20
C SER A 58 -15.89 2.98 -8.46
N LYS A 59 -15.90 4.27 -8.10
CA LYS A 59 -17.05 5.18 -8.32
C LYS A 59 -17.08 5.83 -9.72
N ARG A 60 -16.27 5.33 -10.65
CA ARG A 60 -16.19 5.80 -12.04
C ARG A 60 -16.79 4.77 -13.00
#